data_AF-A0AA42BWD3-F1
#
_entry.id   AF-A0AA42BWD3-F1
#
_cell.length_a   1.000
_cell.length_b   1.000
_cell.length_c   1.000
_cell.angle_alpha   90.00
_cell.angle_beta   90.00
_cell.angle_gamma   90.00
#
_symmetry.space_group_name_H-M   'P 1'
#
loop_
_entity.id
_entity.type
_entity.pdbx_description
1 polymer ?
#
loop_
_entity_poly.entity_id
_entity_poly.type
_entity_poly.pdbx_seq_one_letter_code
_entity_poly.pdbx_strand_id
1 'polypeptide(L)'
;MEFASYLAGERWSDHPACTHAGLSQLARAVNDLTSNEARSRLAPLIPSVIGLNSDDPRLELVLAVHAVAVALPDASLDRQHALAVGGLVCVAALERSGGSGLPDLVEEPFARALDSTPEAAGWARRFIDRTSSRWRREEVSVRQTHAVLAMAADGVRSACADFPDDRLRALLASAIDITERFVAAERAAQGARRQTADRAPDRAAHPATGRAANEPEPVTA
;
A
#
# COMPACT_ATOMS: atom_id res chain seq x y z
N MET A 1 -6.87 14.24 10.59
CA MET A 1 -7.45 12.88 10.71
C MET A 1 -8.55 12.81 11.76
N GLU A 2 -8.51 13.69 12.75
CA GLU A 2 -9.45 13.81 13.85
C GLU A 2 -10.89 14.07 13.41
N PHE A 3 -11.10 14.86 12.35
CA PHE A 3 -12.43 15.00 11.76
C PHE A 3 -12.94 13.70 11.14
N ALA A 4 -12.05 12.90 10.50
CA ALA A 4 -12.45 11.60 9.97
C ALA A 4 -12.81 10.62 11.10
N SER A 5 -12.03 10.61 12.20
CA SER A 5 -12.34 9.78 13.38
C SER A 5 -13.68 10.17 13.99
N TYR A 6 -13.94 11.48 14.15
CA TYR A 6 -15.20 12.00 14.68
C TYR A 6 -16.39 11.63 13.81
N LEU A 7 -16.29 11.82 12.48
CA LEU A 7 -17.36 11.47 11.54
C LEU A 7 -17.60 9.95 11.45
N ALA A 8 -16.58 9.14 11.68
CA ALA A 8 -16.69 7.69 11.76
C ALA A 8 -17.28 7.18 13.09
N GLY A 9 -17.55 8.06 14.07
CA GLY A 9 -18.02 7.69 15.40
C GLY A 9 -16.94 7.10 16.31
N GLU A 10 -15.67 7.27 15.95
CA GLU A 10 -14.53 6.85 16.77
C GLU A 10 -14.17 7.92 17.81
N ARG A 11 -13.29 7.57 18.76
CA ARG A 11 -12.67 8.56 19.64
C ARG A 11 -11.88 9.57 18.79
N TRP A 12 -11.94 10.85 19.15
CA TRP A 12 -11.12 11.91 18.57
C TRP A 12 -9.63 11.53 18.61
N SER A 13 -9.05 11.29 17.43
CA SER A 13 -7.69 10.77 17.27
C SER A 13 -7.12 11.17 15.90
N ASP A 14 -5.83 11.47 15.85
CA ASP A 14 -5.10 11.65 14.61
C ASP A 14 -4.63 10.32 13.99
N HIS A 15 -4.87 9.20 14.68
CA HIS A 15 -4.63 7.82 14.25
C HIS A 15 -5.94 7.00 14.35
N PRO A 16 -6.95 7.27 13.50
CA PRO A 16 -8.20 6.53 13.50
C PRO A 16 -8.04 5.10 13.00
N ALA A 17 -8.94 4.21 13.41
CA ALA A 17 -9.02 2.84 12.89
C ALA A 17 -9.80 2.77 11.56
N CYS A 18 -10.63 3.78 11.26
CA CYS A 18 -11.43 3.83 10.04
C CYS A 18 -10.62 4.11 8.77
N THR A 19 -9.34 4.46 8.90
CA THR A 19 -8.45 4.77 7.77
C THR A 19 -7.11 4.09 7.96
N HIS A 20 -6.57 3.50 6.89
CA HIS A 20 -5.25 2.87 6.87
C HIS A 20 -4.15 3.84 7.34
N ALA A 21 -3.14 3.32 8.05
CA ALA A 21 -2.10 4.13 8.71
C ALA A 21 -1.29 4.98 7.71
N GLY A 22 -0.86 4.39 6.60
CA GLY A 22 -0.13 5.10 5.54
C GLY A 22 -0.95 6.19 4.86
N LEU A 23 -2.25 5.97 4.64
CA LEU A 23 -3.14 7.01 4.09
C LEU A 23 -3.32 8.14 5.11
N SER A 24 -3.46 7.80 6.39
CA SER A 24 -3.51 8.76 7.49
C SER A 24 -2.20 9.57 7.62
N GLN A 25 -1.05 8.94 7.40
CA GLN A 25 0.26 9.62 7.37
C GLN A 25 0.36 10.60 6.20
N LEU A 26 -0.05 10.19 4.99
CA LEU A 26 -0.02 11.07 3.83
C LEU A 26 -1.01 12.24 3.98
N ALA A 27 -2.22 11.98 4.48
CA ALA A 27 -3.23 13.01 4.73
C ALA A 27 -2.74 14.07 5.73
N ARG A 28 -2.06 13.65 6.81
CA ARG A 28 -1.42 14.59 7.76
C ARG A 28 -0.33 15.41 7.08
N ALA A 29 0.60 14.76 6.36
CA ALA A 29 1.65 15.47 5.64
C ALA A 29 1.11 16.50 4.64
N VAL A 30 0.07 16.12 3.87
CA VAL A 30 -0.61 17.04 2.94
C VAL A 30 -1.27 18.20 3.68
N ASN A 31 -2.00 17.94 4.77
CA ASN A 31 -2.62 19.00 5.58
C ASN A 31 -1.60 19.99 6.13
N ASP A 32 -0.49 19.49 6.65
CA ASP A 32 0.55 20.29 7.29
C ASP A 32 1.33 21.16 6.28
N LEU A 33 1.46 20.66 5.04
CA LEU A 33 2.14 21.36 3.96
C LEU A 33 1.22 22.28 3.13
N THR A 34 -0.10 22.15 3.29
CA THR A 34 -1.08 22.99 2.58
C THR A 34 -1.17 24.37 3.24
N SER A 35 -1.18 25.41 2.42
CA SER A 35 -1.32 26.81 2.87
C SER A 35 -2.60 27.05 3.67
N ASN A 36 -2.62 28.11 4.47
CA ASN A 36 -3.80 28.46 5.27
C ASN A 36 -5.01 28.78 4.38
N GLU A 37 -4.76 29.45 3.27
CA GLU A 37 -5.75 29.89 2.29
C GLU A 37 -6.38 28.68 1.58
N ALA A 38 -5.59 27.65 1.28
CA ALA A 38 -6.03 26.46 0.56
C ALA A 38 -6.60 25.36 1.44
N ARG A 39 -6.36 25.36 2.76
CA ARG A 39 -6.69 24.21 3.64
C ARG A 39 -8.17 23.84 3.64
N SER A 40 -9.07 24.81 3.49
CA SER A 40 -10.51 24.57 3.37
C SER A 40 -10.88 23.66 2.20
N ARG A 41 -10.05 23.63 1.13
CA ARG A 41 -10.25 22.80 -0.06
C ARG A 41 -9.96 21.32 0.17
N LEU A 42 -9.33 20.97 1.29
CA LEU A 42 -9.14 19.57 1.72
C LEU A 42 -10.38 19.01 2.44
N ALA A 43 -11.22 19.87 3.03
CA ALA A 43 -12.36 19.42 3.83
C ALA A 43 -13.32 18.47 3.08
N PRO A 44 -13.62 18.67 1.78
CA PRO A 44 -14.45 17.73 1.02
C PRO A 44 -13.86 16.32 0.87
N LEU A 45 -12.55 16.12 1.07
CA LEU A 45 -11.91 14.80 1.01
C LEU A 45 -12.02 14.01 2.32
N ILE A 46 -12.38 14.66 3.42
CA ILE A 46 -12.41 14.03 4.76
C ILE A 46 -13.36 12.82 4.81
N PRO A 47 -14.60 12.87 4.28
CA PRO A 47 -15.47 11.69 4.31
C PRO A 47 -14.93 10.53 3.47
N SER A 48 -14.16 10.80 2.43
CA SER A 48 -13.67 9.79 1.47
C SER A 48 -12.61 8.86 2.06
N VAL A 49 -11.96 9.21 3.18
CA VAL A 49 -10.98 8.30 3.82
C VAL A 49 -11.62 7.30 4.79
N ILE A 50 -12.91 7.45 5.09
CA ILE A 50 -13.61 6.64 6.08
C ILE A 50 -13.94 5.25 5.51
N GLY A 51 -13.55 4.20 6.23
CA GLY A 51 -13.74 2.81 5.81
C GLY A 51 -12.68 2.32 4.82
N LEU A 52 -11.66 3.14 4.54
CA LEU A 52 -10.50 2.81 3.74
C LEU A 52 -9.38 2.27 4.63
N ASN A 53 -9.64 1.10 5.22
CA ASN A 53 -8.67 0.36 6.03
C ASN A 53 -8.45 -1.04 5.45
N SER A 54 -7.24 -1.58 5.64
CA SER A 54 -6.83 -2.93 5.24
C SER A 54 -5.74 -3.42 6.19
N ASP A 55 -5.73 -4.72 6.50
CA ASP A 55 -4.65 -5.36 7.25
C ASP A 55 -3.55 -5.91 6.32
N ASP A 56 -3.71 -5.77 5.00
CA ASP A 56 -2.71 -6.20 4.03
C ASP A 56 -1.51 -5.22 4.02
N PRO A 57 -0.30 -5.67 4.40
CA PRO A 57 0.87 -4.79 4.50
C PRO A 57 1.30 -4.22 3.15
N ARG A 58 0.81 -4.75 2.02
CA ARG A 58 1.09 -4.20 0.69
C ARG A 58 0.53 -2.81 0.49
N LEU A 59 -0.55 -2.43 1.19
CA LEU A 59 -1.15 -1.11 1.03
C LEU A 59 -0.19 0.02 1.46
N GLU A 60 0.63 -0.20 2.48
CA GLU A 60 1.72 0.73 2.86
C GLU A 60 2.69 0.96 1.69
N LEU A 61 3.13 -0.12 1.04
CA LEU A 61 4.09 -0.06 -0.06
C LEU A 61 3.47 0.57 -1.31
N VAL A 62 2.22 0.23 -1.63
CA VAL A 62 1.45 0.79 -2.74
C VAL A 62 1.34 2.30 -2.62
N LEU A 63 0.98 2.80 -1.44
CA LEU A 63 0.88 4.24 -1.18
C LEU A 63 2.23 4.94 -1.29
N ALA A 64 3.30 4.33 -0.77
CA ALA A 64 4.65 4.88 -0.85
C ALA A 64 5.14 4.97 -2.30
N VAL A 65 4.98 3.90 -3.10
CA VAL A 65 5.38 3.88 -4.52
C VAL A 65 4.59 4.92 -5.33
N HIS A 66 3.27 5.00 -5.12
CA HIS A 66 2.43 6.00 -5.77
C HIS A 66 2.89 7.43 -5.43
N ALA A 67 3.06 7.73 -4.15
CA ALA A 67 3.47 9.08 -3.73
C ALA A 67 4.84 9.47 -4.32
N VAL A 68 5.78 8.53 -4.36
CA VAL A 68 7.08 8.74 -5.02
C VAL A 68 6.90 8.99 -6.51
N ALA A 69 6.08 8.20 -7.21
CA ALA A 69 5.84 8.37 -8.65
C ALA A 69 5.31 9.77 -8.98
N VAL A 70 4.44 10.33 -8.13
CA VAL A 70 3.90 11.70 -8.29
C VAL A 70 4.96 12.77 -7.98
N ALA A 71 5.78 12.55 -6.96
CA ALA A 71 6.74 13.55 -6.50
C ALA A 71 8.04 13.61 -7.32
N LEU A 72 8.51 12.44 -7.79
CA LEU A 72 9.85 12.26 -8.34
C LEU A 72 10.17 13.18 -9.53
N PRO A 73 9.30 13.34 -10.56
CA PRO A 73 9.65 14.12 -11.75
C PRO A 73 9.94 15.60 -11.45
N ASP A 74 9.23 16.17 -10.47
CA ASP A 74 9.25 17.61 -10.20
C ASP A 74 10.03 17.98 -8.93
N ALA A 75 10.50 16.98 -8.17
CA ALA A 75 11.31 17.20 -6.97
C ALA A 75 12.68 17.80 -7.32
N SER A 76 13.28 18.53 -6.38
CA SER A 76 14.67 19.00 -6.51
C SER A 76 15.65 17.83 -6.65
N LEU A 77 16.77 18.03 -7.36
CA LEU A 77 17.75 16.96 -7.64
C LEU A 77 18.19 16.19 -6.39
N ASP A 78 18.46 16.90 -5.29
CA ASP A 78 18.83 16.29 -4.01
C ASP A 78 17.73 15.38 -3.44
N ARG A 79 16.45 15.75 -3.63
CA ARG A 79 15.29 14.95 -3.23
C ARG A 79 15.03 13.78 -4.18
N GLN A 80 15.25 13.96 -5.48
CA GLN A 80 15.02 12.90 -6.48
C GLN A 80 15.81 11.64 -6.16
N HIS A 81 17.06 11.77 -5.70
CA HIS A 81 17.87 10.64 -5.25
C HIS A 81 17.23 9.85 -4.10
N ALA A 82 16.79 10.54 -3.05
CA ALA A 82 16.18 9.91 -1.88
C ALA A 82 14.81 9.29 -2.22
N LEU A 83 14.00 9.99 -3.01
CA LEU A 83 12.71 9.49 -3.51
C LEU A 83 12.90 8.25 -4.40
N ALA A 84 13.82 8.27 -5.35
CA ALA A 84 14.10 7.14 -6.23
C ALA A 84 14.59 5.91 -5.44
N VAL A 85 15.45 6.09 -4.42
CA VAL A 85 15.86 4.99 -3.54
C VAL A 85 14.66 4.45 -2.76
N GLY A 86 13.86 5.31 -2.13
CA GLY A 86 12.68 4.91 -1.37
C GLY A 86 11.67 4.13 -2.23
N GLY A 87 11.38 4.64 -3.43
CA GLY A 87 10.48 3.98 -4.39
C GLY A 87 11.00 2.63 -4.86
N LEU A 88 12.27 2.52 -5.26
CA LEU A 88 12.86 1.25 -5.70
C LEU A 88 12.89 0.20 -4.58
N VAL A 89 13.17 0.62 -3.34
CA VAL A 89 13.12 -0.27 -2.17
C VAL A 89 11.69 -0.76 -1.91
N CYS A 90 10.69 0.13 -2.01
CA CYS A 90 9.29 -0.23 -1.82
C CYS A 90 8.76 -1.14 -2.94
N VAL A 91 9.11 -0.87 -4.22
CA VAL A 91 8.75 -1.75 -5.35
C VAL A 91 9.34 -3.14 -5.17
N ALA A 92 10.64 -3.24 -4.83
CA ALA A 92 11.25 -4.54 -4.61
C ALA A 92 10.60 -5.31 -3.45
N ALA A 93 10.16 -4.61 -2.39
CA ALA A 93 9.40 -5.22 -1.30
C ALA A 93 8.01 -5.68 -1.77
N LEU A 94 7.33 -4.85 -2.56
CA LEU A 94 6.00 -5.13 -3.09
C LEU A 94 6.01 -6.34 -4.02
N GLU A 95 7.02 -6.46 -4.88
CA GLU A 95 7.26 -7.64 -5.74
C GLU A 95 7.40 -8.93 -4.91
N ARG A 96 8.18 -8.89 -3.81
CA ARG A 96 8.32 -10.04 -2.90
C ARG A 96 7.00 -10.40 -2.20
N SER A 97 6.14 -9.43 -1.98
CA SER A 97 4.81 -9.61 -1.38
C SER A 97 3.72 -10.00 -2.40
N GLY A 98 4.05 -10.16 -3.69
CA GLY A 98 3.10 -10.57 -4.74
C GLY A 98 2.50 -9.43 -5.58
N GLY A 99 3.12 -8.24 -5.55
CA GLY A 99 2.74 -7.09 -6.37
C GLY A 99 1.58 -6.26 -5.81
N SER A 100 1.31 -5.10 -6.43
CA SER A 100 0.24 -4.19 -6.01
C SER A 100 -1.17 -4.72 -6.28
N GLY A 101 -1.33 -5.53 -7.32
CA GLY A 101 -2.64 -5.85 -7.90
C GLY A 101 -3.28 -4.70 -8.70
N LEU A 102 -2.53 -3.60 -8.91
CA LEU A 102 -2.93 -2.35 -9.57
C LEU A 102 -1.81 -1.83 -10.51
N PRO A 103 -1.33 -2.62 -11.49
CA PRO A 103 -0.17 -2.29 -12.33
C PRO A 103 -0.27 -0.92 -13.00
N ASP A 104 -1.42 -0.61 -13.60
CA ASP A 104 -1.65 0.62 -14.35
C ASP A 104 -1.63 1.89 -13.47
N LEU A 105 -1.83 1.72 -12.15
CA LEU A 105 -1.94 2.82 -11.18
C LEU A 105 -0.72 2.98 -10.29
N VAL A 106 0.13 1.95 -10.18
CA VAL A 106 1.26 1.94 -9.24
C VAL A 106 2.57 1.68 -9.99
N GLU A 107 2.72 0.50 -10.59
CA GLU A 107 3.95 0.08 -11.26
C GLU A 107 4.23 0.90 -12.53
N GLU A 108 3.26 1.07 -13.43
CA GLU A 108 3.48 1.82 -14.67
C GLU A 108 3.74 3.32 -14.44
N PRO A 109 2.98 4.04 -13.59
CA PRO A 109 3.30 5.44 -13.28
C PRO A 109 4.67 5.59 -12.63
N PHE A 110 5.06 4.66 -11.75
CA PHE A 110 6.39 4.70 -11.14
C PHE A 110 7.51 4.45 -12.16
N ALA A 111 7.34 3.50 -13.08
CA ALA A 111 8.28 3.28 -14.17
C ALA A 111 8.43 4.53 -15.05
N ARG A 112 7.32 5.17 -15.43
CA ARG A 112 7.33 6.44 -16.18
C ARG A 112 8.04 7.55 -15.42
N ALA A 113 7.85 7.65 -14.10
CA ALA A 113 8.55 8.63 -13.28
C ALA A 113 10.07 8.41 -13.31
N LEU A 114 10.53 7.17 -13.16
CA LEU A 114 11.96 6.83 -13.28
C LEU A 114 12.53 7.15 -14.67
N ASP A 115 11.78 6.86 -15.73
CA ASP A 115 12.17 7.14 -17.12
C ASP A 115 12.29 8.65 -17.38
N SER A 116 11.46 9.47 -16.73
CA SER A 116 11.54 10.93 -16.79
C SER A 116 12.71 11.52 -15.99
N THR A 117 13.28 10.75 -15.05
CA THR A 117 14.42 11.16 -14.20
C THR A 117 15.58 10.15 -14.30
N PRO A 118 16.19 9.95 -15.48
CA PRO A 118 17.14 8.85 -15.70
C PRO A 118 18.41 8.97 -14.85
N GLU A 119 18.86 10.18 -14.55
CA GLU A 119 20.02 10.43 -13.68
C GLU A 119 19.75 9.96 -12.25
N ALA A 120 18.61 10.37 -11.67
CA ALA A 120 18.20 9.98 -10.33
C ALA A 120 17.97 8.46 -10.24
N ALA A 121 17.30 7.88 -11.24
CA ALA A 121 17.07 6.44 -11.33
C ALA A 121 18.40 5.65 -11.41
N GLY A 122 19.33 6.09 -12.25
CA GLY A 122 20.65 5.48 -12.39
C GLY A 122 21.48 5.61 -11.11
N TRP A 123 21.45 6.78 -10.45
CA TRP A 123 22.12 6.98 -9.17
C TRP A 123 21.54 6.08 -8.08
N ALA A 124 20.22 6.01 -7.95
CA ALA A 124 19.55 5.22 -6.92
C ALA A 124 19.84 3.73 -7.05
N ARG A 125 19.82 3.18 -8.27
CA ARG A 125 20.20 1.79 -8.55
C ARG A 125 21.63 1.50 -8.09
N ARG A 126 22.60 2.34 -8.48
CA ARG A 126 24.01 2.21 -8.06
C ARG A 126 24.18 2.37 -6.54
N PHE A 127 23.42 3.25 -5.91
CA PHE A 127 23.45 3.46 -4.46
C PHE A 127 22.94 2.22 -3.72
N ILE A 128 21.81 1.66 -4.17
CA ILE A 128 21.26 0.43 -3.62
C ILE A 128 22.27 -0.68 -3.81
N ASP A 129 22.78 -0.94 -5.02
CA ASP A 129 23.75 -2.02 -5.28
C ASP A 129 24.96 -1.98 -4.34
N ARG A 130 25.53 -0.80 -4.08
CA ARG A 130 26.67 -0.64 -3.15
C ARG A 130 26.31 -0.86 -1.68
N THR A 131 25.09 -0.54 -1.27
CA THR A 131 24.64 -0.57 0.15
C THR A 131 23.83 -1.84 0.48
N SER A 132 23.41 -2.60 -0.54
CA SER A 132 22.31 -3.56 -0.55
C SER A 132 22.50 -4.87 0.21
N SER A 133 23.66 -5.17 0.78
CA SER A 133 23.84 -6.42 1.56
C SER A 133 22.96 -6.47 2.82
N ARG A 134 22.57 -5.29 3.35
CA ARG A 134 21.59 -5.13 4.44
C ARG A 134 20.15 -5.06 3.94
N TRP A 135 19.87 -4.20 2.95
CA TRP A 135 18.53 -3.87 2.49
C TRP A 135 17.81 -5.02 1.78
N ARG A 136 18.55 -5.97 1.18
CA ARG A 136 17.94 -7.13 0.51
C ARG A 136 17.29 -8.13 1.47
N ARG A 137 17.62 -8.10 2.76
CA ARG A 137 17.16 -9.09 3.75
C ARG A 137 16.13 -8.55 4.74
N GLU A 138 16.02 -7.24 4.86
CA GLU A 138 15.15 -6.61 5.84
C GLU A 138 13.82 -6.22 5.20
N GLU A 139 12.73 -6.50 5.90
CA GLU A 139 11.41 -6.01 5.51
C GLU A 139 11.38 -4.48 5.62
N VAL A 140 10.67 -3.82 4.71
CA VAL A 140 10.49 -2.38 4.79
C VAL A 140 9.52 -2.10 5.92
N SER A 141 10.00 -1.43 6.97
CA SER A 141 9.18 -1.10 8.13
C SER A 141 8.17 0.01 7.81
N VAL A 142 7.06 0.03 8.55
CA VAL A 142 6.04 1.11 8.50
C VAL A 142 6.66 2.50 8.74
N ARG A 143 7.69 2.59 9.60
CA ARG A 143 8.40 3.85 9.82
C ARG A 143 9.10 4.34 8.54
N GLN A 144 9.69 3.42 7.77
CA GLN A 144 10.35 3.77 6.52
C GLN A 144 9.34 4.19 5.45
N THR A 145 8.21 3.48 5.30
CA THR A 145 7.15 3.88 4.36
C THR A 145 6.58 5.25 4.73
N HIS A 146 6.32 5.50 6.01
CA HIS A 146 5.87 6.82 6.48
C HIS A 146 6.87 7.94 6.18
N ALA A 147 8.17 7.69 6.34
CA ALA A 147 9.20 8.65 5.98
C ALA A 147 9.24 8.94 4.47
N VAL A 148 9.07 7.91 3.63
CA VAL A 148 8.95 8.05 2.17
C VAL A 148 7.71 8.87 1.80
N LEU A 149 6.56 8.60 2.42
CA LEU A 149 5.32 9.36 2.19
C LEU A 149 5.48 10.84 2.55
N ALA A 150 6.07 11.15 3.71
CA ALA A 150 6.33 12.52 4.12
C ALA A 150 7.30 13.24 3.16
N MET A 151 8.36 12.55 2.73
CA MET A 151 9.33 13.06 1.77
C MET A 151 8.70 13.32 0.39
N ALA A 152 7.80 12.45 -0.06
CA ALA A 152 7.08 12.62 -1.31
C ALA A 152 6.14 13.84 -1.25
N ALA A 153 5.39 14.01 -0.16
CA ALA A 153 4.54 15.18 0.03
C ALA A 153 5.37 16.48 0.04
N ASP A 154 6.51 16.50 0.75
CA ASP A 154 7.43 17.64 0.71
C ASP A 154 8.03 17.86 -0.69
N GLY A 155 8.36 16.79 -1.42
CA GLY A 155 8.79 16.85 -2.82
C GLY A 155 7.77 17.54 -3.73
N VAL A 156 6.49 17.19 -3.59
CA VAL A 156 5.39 17.84 -4.33
C VAL A 156 5.25 19.31 -3.94
N ARG A 157 5.32 19.63 -2.65
CA ARG A 157 5.20 21.01 -2.16
C ARG A 157 6.36 21.89 -2.61
N SER A 158 7.57 21.32 -2.63
CA SER A 158 8.82 22.05 -2.85
C SER A 158 9.31 22.07 -4.28
N ALA A 159 8.61 21.37 -5.18
CA ALA A 159 8.80 21.50 -6.61
C ALA A 159 8.72 22.97 -7.02
N CYS A 160 9.58 23.39 -7.96
CA CYS A 160 9.45 24.67 -8.65
C CYS A 160 8.31 24.60 -9.67
N ALA A 161 7.11 24.26 -9.20
CA ALA A 161 5.92 24.06 -10.00
C ALA A 161 4.81 24.99 -9.53
N ASP A 162 3.96 25.41 -10.47
CA ASP A 162 2.79 26.22 -10.15
C ASP A 162 1.78 25.41 -9.31
N PHE A 163 1.01 26.14 -8.50
CA PHE A 163 -0.12 25.60 -7.71
C PHE A 163 0.25 24.44 -6.77
N PRO A 164 1.22 24.61 -5.84
CA PRO A 164 1.68 23.55 -4.95
C PRO A 164 0.54 22.93 -4.10
N ASP A 165 -0.42 23.75 -3.65
CA ASP A 165 -1.57 23.27 -2.89
C ASP A 165 -2.52 22.39 -3.72
N ASP A 166 -2.73 22.71 -5.01
CA ASP A 166 -3.58 21.90 -5.89
C ASP A 166 -2.93 20.56 -6.18
N ARG A 167 -1.60 20.55 -6.33
CA ARG A 167 -0.81 19.33 -6.50
C ARG A 167 -0.83 18.46 -5.24
N LEU A 168 -0.69 19.04 -4.05
CA LEU A 168 -0.82 18.33 -2.77
C LEU A 168 -2.21 17.72 -2.61
N ARG A 169 -3.26 18.48 -2.94
CA ARG A 169 -4.64 17.98 -2.93
C ARG A 169 -4.82 16.84 -3.95
N ALA A 170 -4.25 16.94 -5.14
CA ALA A 170 -4.31 15.89 -6.17
C ALA A 170 -3.56 14.62 -5.75
N LEU A 171 -2.41 14.77 -5.06
CA LEU A 171 -1.68 13.64 -4.46
C LEU A 171 -2.56 12.91 -3.45
N LEU A 172 -3.22 13.63 -2.53
CA LEU A 172 -4.12 13.00 -1.56
C LEU A 172 -5.33 12.34 -2.24
N ALA A 173 -5.97 13.02 -3.20
CA ALA A 173 -7.13 12.49 -3.90
C ALA A 173 -6.80 11.20 -4.68
N SER A 174 -5.65 11.15 -5.35
CA SER A 174 -5.20 9.94 -6.06
C SER A 174 -4.82 8.80 -5.11
N ALA A 175 -4.23 9.10 -3.95
CA ALA A 175 -3.97 8.09 -2.92
C ALA A 175 -5.27 7.51 -2.33
N ILE A 176 -6.33 8.32 -2.20
CA ILE A 176 -7.66 7.86 -1.81
C ILE A 176 -8.21 6.88 -2.87
N ASP A 177 -8.21 7.24 -4.16
CA ASP A 177 -8.68 6.36 -5.26
C ASP A 177 -7.91 5.02 -5.29
N ILE A 178 -6.57 5.06 -5.12
CA ILE A 178 -5.76 3.83 -5.05
C ILE A 178 -6.18 2.97 -3.86
N THR A 179 -6.41 3.57 -2.70
CA THR A 179 -6.82 2.84 -1.50
C THR A 179 -8.21 2.23 -1.67
N GLU A 180 -9.15 2.98 -2.26
CA GLU A 180 -10.49 2.49 -2.60
C GLU A 180 -10.42 1.26 -3.49
N ARG A 181 -9.63 1.32 -4.58
CA ARG A 181 -9.46 0.19 -5.51
C ARG A 181 -8.78 -1.01 -4.87
N PHE A 182 -7.74 -0.77 -4.08
CA PHE A 182 -7.02 -1.83 -3.37
C PHE A 182 -7.95 -2.57 -2.40
N VAL A 183 -8.65 -1.82 -1.54
CA VAL A 183 -9.59 -2.38 -0.55
C VAL A 183 -10.78 -3.08 -1.23
N ALA A 184 -11.29 -2.53 -2.34
CA ALA A 184 -12.35 -3.18 -3.12
C ALA A 184 -11.89 -4.53 -3.71
N ALA A 185 -10.69 -4.57 -4.29
CA ALA A 185 -10.11 -5.80 -4.82
C ALA A 185 -9.86 -6.84 -3.72
N GLU A 186 -9.37 -6.41 -2.55
CA GLU A 186 -9.19 -7.26 -1.38
C GLU A 186 -10.52 -7.90 -0.94
N ARG A 187 -11.57 -7.08 -0.75
CA ARG A 187 -12.91 -7.54 -0.36
C ARG A 187 -13.50 -8.53 -1.38
N ALA A 188 -13.31 -8.27 -2.68
CA ALA A 188 -13.75 -9.17 -3.75
C ALA A 188 -13.03 -10.53 -3.67
N ALA A 189 -11.71 -10.53 -3.48
CA ALA A 189 -10.92 -11.75 -3.32
C ALA A 189 -11.33 -12.56 -2.08
N GLN A 190 -11.58 -11.89 -0.95
CA GLN A 190 -12.06 -12.52 0.27
C GLN A 190 -13.46 -13.15 0.07
N GLY A 191 -14.36 -12.46 -0.63
CA GLY A 191 -15.70 -12.97 -0.97
C GLY A 191 -15.65 -14.23 -1.85
N ALA A 192 -14.80 -14.24 -2.88
CA ALA A 192 -14.64 -15.40 -3.76
C ALA A 192 -14.08 -16.62 -3.00
N ARG A 193 -13.11 -16.42 -2.10
CA ARG A 193 -12.56 -17.49 -1.24
C ARG A 193 -13.62 -18.10 -0.32
N ARG A 194 -14.46 -17.27 0.32
CA ARG A 194 -15.58 -17.75 1.16
C ARG A 194 -16.60 -18.56 0.37
N GLN A 195 -16.99 -18.10 -0.83
CA GLN A 195 -17.92 -18.85 -1.69
C GLN A 195 -17.35 -20.19 -2.16
N THR A 196 -16.04 -20.27 -2.40
CA THR A 196 -15.37 -21.51 -2.80
C THR A 196 -15.34 -22.51 -1.64
N ALA A 197 -15.07 -22.03 -0.42
CA ALA A 197 -15.11 -22.84 0.79
C ALA A 197 -16.51 -23.40 1.08
N ASP A 198 -17.56 -22.60 0.88
CA ASP A 198 -18.96 -22.99 1.11
C ASP A 198 -19.50 -23.96 0.04
N ARG A 199 -18.90 -23.96 -1.17
CA ARG A 199 -19.26 -24.88 -2.27
C ARG A 199 -18.47 -26.20 -2.27
N ALA A 200 -17.46 -26.37 -1.42
CA ALA A 200 -16.74 -27.64 -1.35
C ALA A 200 -17.68 -28.73 -0.81
N PRO A 201 -18.06 -29.75 -1.61
CA PRO A 201 -18.98 -30.78 -1.13
C PRO A 201 -18.30 -31.61 -0.04
N ASP A 202 -19.09 -32.06 0.93
CA ASP A 202 -18.75 -32.99 1.99
C ASP A 202 -18.31 -34.36 1.42
N ARG A 203 -17.14 -34.40 0.76
CA ARG A 203 -16.49 -35.62 0.27
C ARG A 203 -15.63 -36.21 1.39
N ALA A 204 -16.26 -36.48 2.53
CA ALA A 204 -15.67 -37.27 3.60
C ALA A 204 -16.74 -38.05 4.39
N ALA A 205 -17.73 -38.64 3.70
CA ALA A 205 -18.61 -39.64 4.30
C ALA A 205 -18.37 -41.04 3.70
N HIS A 206 -17.66 -41.86 4.49
CA HIS A 206 -17.65 -43.34 4.51
C HIS A 206 -17.04 -44.14 3.33
N PRO A 207 -15.91 -44.83 3.54
CA PRO A 207 -15.79 -46.21 3.10
C PRO A 207 -16.46 -47.13 4.14
N ALA A 208 -17.46 -47.88 3.69
CA ALA A 208 -18.15 -48.88 4.48
C ALA A 208 -17.16 -49.90 5.08
N THR A 209 -17.25 -50.11 6.39
CA THR A 209 -16.58 -51.20 7.12
C THR A 209 -17.19 -52.55 6.70
N GLY A 210 -16.60 -53.17 5.68
CA GLY A 210 -16.83 -54.58 5.34
C GLY A 210 -16.13 -55.48 6.34
N ARG A 211 -16.81 -55.83 7.43
CA ARG A 211 -16.38 -56.84 8.41
C ARG A 211 -16.63 -58.23 7.81
N ALA A 212 -15.62 -58.81 7.17
CA ALA A 212 -15.62 -60.24 6.84
C ALA A 212 -15.12 -61.01 8.07
N ALA A 213 -16.03 -61.77 8.68
CA ALA A 213 -15.70 -62.81 9.64
C ALA A 213 -14.93 -63.92 8.92
N ASN A 214 -13.81 -64.37 9.49
CA ASN A 214 -13.22 -65.66 9.15
C ASN A 214 -13.03 -66.42 10.47
N GLU A 215 -13.73 -67.55 10.56
CA GLU A 215 -13.71 -68.51 11.67
C GLU A 215 -12.36 -69.22 11.80
N PRO A 216 -12.05 -69.82 12.97
CA PRO A 216 -10.83 -70.57 13.19
C PRO A 216 -11.01 -72.04 12.79
N GLU A 217 -10.00 -72.65 12.17
CA GLU A 217 -9.89 -74.10 12.02
C GLU A 217 -8.61 -74.64 12.68
N PRO A 218 -8.57 -75.93 13.04
CA PRO A 218 -7.99 -76.38 14.29
C PRO A 218 -6.59 -77.02 14.15
N VAL A 219 -5.94 -77.07 15.31
CA VAL A 219 -4.72 -77.82 15.62
C VAL A 219 -4.78 -79.26 15.10
N THR A 220 -3.74 -79.71 14.40
CA THR A 220 -3.29 -81.11 14.41
C THR A 220 -1.77 -81.22 14.23
N ALA A 221 -1.18 -82.01 15.15
CA ALA A 221 0.13 -82.67 15.20
C ALA A 221 1.42 -81.82 15.15
#